data_AF-A0A540WH57-F1
#
_entry.id   AF-A0A540WH57-F1
#
_cell.length_a   1.000
_cell.length_b   1.000
_cell.length_c   1.000
_cell.angle_alpha   90.00
_cell.angle_beta   90.00
_cell.angle_gamma   90.00
#
_symmetry.space_group_name_H-M   'P 1'
#
loop_
_entity.id
_entity.type
_entity.pdbx_description
1 polymer ?
#
loop_
_entity_poly.entity_id
_entity_poly.type
_entity_poly.pdbx_seq_one_letter_code
_entity_poly.pdbx_strand_id
1 'polypeptide(L)'
;LLMPTYRINGTESPLLLDPLTPNFFWQAWQGREIMSQRHGAPVPDNAVSLAINSRSGRTQNHFHIHISCLRPDVRAQLDKDAAAISSRWLPLPGGLQGHEYLARRVTEAELAQRSPFLMLAEEVPEARQHQERATLG
;
A
#
# COMPACT_ATOMS: atom_id res chain seq x y z
N LEU A 1 0.55 3.52 -12.68
CA LEU A 1 1.76 3.41 -11.83
C LEU A 1 2.09 4.81 -11.31
N LEU A 2 2.65 4.90 -10.10
CA LEU A 2 3.35 6.08 -9.61
C LEU A 2 4.81 5.71 -9.30
N MET A 3 5.76 6.56 -9.68
CA MET A 3 7.19 6.34 -9.48
C MET A 3 7.89 7.66 -9.12
N PRO A 4 8.94 7.66 -8.27
CA PRO A 4 9.72 8.84 -8.00
C PRO A 4 10.56 9.24 -9.23
N THR A 5 10.83 10.54 -9.34
CA THR A 5 11.70 11.14 -10.37
C THR A 5 13.19 11.02 -10.05
N TYR A 6 13.52 10.51 -8.87
CA TYR A 6 14.88 10.22 -8.41
C TYR A 6 14.98 8.76 -7.96
N ARG A 7 16.20 8.27 -7.79
CA ARG A 7 16.45 6.84 -7.58
C ARG A 7 15.97 6.37 -6.21
N ILE A 8 14.98 5.51 -6.21
CA ILE A 8 14.56 4.63 -5.10
C ILE A 8 14.33 3.27 -5.73
N ASN A 9 14.99 2.21 -5.25
CA ASN A 9 14.91 0.90 -5.91
C ASN A 9 13.57 0.18 -5.65
N GLY A 10 13.01 0.34 -4.44
CA GLY A 10 11.79 -0.35 -4.00
C GLY A 10 11.65 -0.32 -2.48
N THR A 11 10.84 -1.24 -1.94
CA THR A 11 10.51 -1.32 -0.50
C THR A 11 11.74 -1.42 0.40
N GLU A 12 12.83 -2.01 -0.09
CA GLU A 12 14.09 -2.14 0.65
C GLU A 12 14.88 -0.83 0.82
N SER A 13 14.46 0.26 0.20
CA SER A 13 15.22 1.51 0.25
C SER A 13 15.14 2.15 1.64
N PRO A 14 16.27 2.47 2.29
CA PRO A 14 16.26 3.13 3.60
C PRO A 14 15.65 4.53 3.53
N LEU A 15 15.58 5.15 2.34
CA LEU A 15 14.92 6.42 2.13
C LEU A 15 13.43 6.35 2.51
N LEU A 16 12.77 5.20 2.36
CA LEU A 16 11.36 5.06 2.75
C LEU A 16 11.13 5.12 4.27
N LEU A 17 12.20 5.07 5.06
CA LEU A 17 12.18 5.22 6.52
C LEU A 17 12.58 6.63 6.98
N ASP A 18 12.88 7.54 6.05
CA ASP A 18 13.12 8.95 6.34
C ASP A 18 11.76 9.69 6.36
N PRO A 19 11.38 10.37 7.46
CA PRO A 19 10.13 11.12 7.53
C PRO A 19 10.04 12.29 6.52
N LEU A 20 11.16 12.72 5.93
CA LEU A 20 11.21 13.74 4.89
C LEU A 20 10.99 13.17 3.47
N THR A 21 11.03 11.84 3.31
CA THR A 21 10.72 11.22 2.01
C THR A 21 9.25 11.43 1.66
N PRO A 22 8.92 11.85 0.43
CA PRO A 22 7.55 12.03 -0.01
C PRO A 22 6.71 10.78 0.23
N ASN A 23 5.48 10.98 0.72
CA ASN A 23 4.55 9.89 0.92
C ASN A 23 3.96 9.42 -0.42
N PHE A 24 4.63 8.49 -1.08
CA PHE A 24 4.24 8.01 -2.41
C PHE A 24 2.87 7.31 -2.41
N PHE A 25 2.46 6.67 -1.31
CA PHE A 25 1.11 6.10 -1.18
C PHE A 25 0.04 7.20 -1.19
N TRP A 26 0.28 8.28 -0.43
CA TRP A 26 -0.61 9.44 -0.45
C TRP A 26 -0.66 10.11 -1.83
N GLN A 27 0.49 10.30 -2.47
CA GLN A 27 0.54 10.85 -3.83
C GLN A 27 -0.18 9.94 -4.85
N ALA A 28 -0.06 8.63 -4.70
CA ALA A 28 -0.73 7.67 -5.57
C ALA A 28 -2.25 7.69 -5.37
N TRP A 29 -2.70 7.86 -4.11
CA TRP A 29 -4.10 8.06 -3.79
C TRP A 29 -4.64 9.34 -4.43
N GLN A 30 -3.93 10.47 -4.28
CA GLN A 30 -4.33 11.75 -4.90
C GLN A 30 -4.35 11.67 -6.43
N GLY A 31 -3.43 10.90 -7.03
CA GLY A 31 -3.35 10.70 -8.48
C GLY A 31 -4.30 9.64 -9.06
N ARG A 32 -5.17 9.02 -8.26
CA ARG A 32 -6.02 7.88 -8.70
C ARG A 32 -7.00 8.21 -9.82
N GLU A 33 -7.34 9.49 -9.99
CA GLU A 33 -8.25 9.96 -11.05
C GLU A 33 -7.77 9.60 -12.47
N ILE A 34 -6.46 9.34 -12.64
CA ILE A 34 -5.91 8.79 -13.89
C ILE A 34 -6.62 7.50 -14.32
N MET A 35 -7.17 6.72 -13.38
CA MET A 35 -7.98 5.54 -13.69
C MET A 35 -9.27 5.91 -14.41
N SER A 36 -10.02 6.89 -13.89
CA SER A 36 -11.26 7.39 -14.52
C SER A 36 -10.98 7.97 -15.91
N GLN A 37 -9.90 8.75 -16.04
CA GLN A 37 -9.48 9.33 -17.33
C GLN A 37 -9.18 8.26 -18.38
N ARG A 38 -8.47 7.18 -17.99
CA ARG A 38 -8.16 6.07 -18.90
C ARG A 38 -9.36 5.16 -19.18
N HIS A 39 -10.25 5.01 -18.20
CA HIS A 39 -11.46 4.20 -18.34
C HIS A 39 -12.53 4.89 -19.20
N GLY A 40 -12.54 6.22 -19.23
CA GLY A 40 -13.55 7.03 -19.94
C GLY A 40 -14.85 7.23 -19.14
N ALA A 41 -14.89 6.78 -17.89
CA ALA A 41 -16.00 6.94 -16.96
C ALA A 41 -15.49 7.02 -15.51
N PRO A 42 -16.27 7.58 -14.56
CA PRO A 42 -15.87 7.63 -13.16
C PRO A 42 -15.60 6.24 -12.58
N VAL A 43 -14.41 6.05 -11.99
CA VAL A 43 -14.07 4.88 -11.18
C VAL A 43 -14.29 5.26 -9.70
N PRO A 44 -15.16 4.55 -8.96
CA PRO A 44 -15.41 4.86 -7.57
C PRO A 44 -14.22 4.48 -6.68
N ASP A 45 -13.99 5.24 -5.61
CA ASP A 45 -12.86 5.05 -4.70
C ASP A 45 -12.81 3.64 -4.09
N ASN A 46 -13.97 3.03 -3.81
CA ASN A 46 -14.05 1.67 -3.25
C ASN A 46 -13.58 0.57 -4.22
N ALA A 47 -13.41 0.89 -5.50
CA ALA A 47 -12.87 0.02 -6.52
C ALA A 47 -11.37 0.23 -6.74
N VAL A 48 -10.74 1.26 -6.15
CA VAL A 48 -9.31 1.56 -6.33
C VAL A 48 -8.47 0.76 -5.33
N SER A 49 -7.29 0.33 -5.77
CA SER A 49 -6.25 -0.31 -4.97
C SER A 49 -4.88 0.31 -5.28
N LEU A 50 -4.05 0.43 -4.25
CA LEU A 50 -2.68 0.90 -4.34
C LEU A 50 -1.76 -0.18 -3.80
N ALA A 51 -0.88 -0.74 -4.63
CA ALA A 51 -0.02 -1.82 -4.18
C ALA A 51 1.44 -1.65 -4.61
N ILE A 52 2.38 -2.09 -3.79
CA ILE A 52 3.79 -2.20 -4.13
C ILE A 52 4.31 -3.58 -3.74
N ASN A 53 5.01 -4.20 -4.69
CA ASN A 53 5.58 -5.52 -4.51
C ASN A 53 6.97 -5.43 -3.84
N SER A 54 7.26 -6.43 -3.02
CA SER A 54 8.60 -6.65 -2.46
C SER A 54 9.65 -6.87 -3.56
N ARG A 55 10.93 -6.98 -3.15
CA ARG A 55 12.03 -7.23 -4.11
C ARG A 55 11.87 -8.54 -4.87
N SER A 56 11.38 -9.60 -4.22
CA SER A 56 11.14 -10.89 -4.87
C SER A 56 9.85 -10.91 -5.70
N GLY A 57 8.92 -10.00 -5.45
CA GLY A 57 7.64 -9.91 -6.17
C GLY A 57 7.66 -9.00 -7.41
N ARG A 58 8.83 -8.47 -7.82
CA ARG A 58 8.93 -7.52 -8.94
C ARG A 58 10.11 -7.83 -9.87
N THR A 59 10.01 -7.33 -11.11
CA THR A 59 11.08 -7.44 -12.12
C THR A 59 11.83 -6.13 -12.36
N GLN A 60 11.21 -4.99 -12.03
CA GLN A 60 11.80 -3.67 -12.19
C GLN A 60 12.50 -3.24 -10.90
N ASN A 61 13.71 -2.70 -11.02
CA ASN A 61 14.51 -2.24 -9.87
C ASN A 61 14.44 -0.71 -9.68
N HIS A 62 13.23 -0.17 -9.84
CA HIS A 62 12.86 1.21 -9.53
C HIS A 62 11.51 1.20 -8.85
N PHE A 63 11.33 1.99 -7.80
CA PHE A 63 10.12 2.05 -6.99
C PHE A 63 8.90 2.35 -7.86
N HIS A 64 7.86 1.54 -7.75
CA HIS A 64 6.59 1.78 -8.44
C HIS A 64 5.41 1.29 -7.62
N ILE A 65 4.43 2.17 -7.40
CA ILE A 65 3.11 1.81 -6.86
C ILE A 65 2.16 1.52 -8.02
N HIS A 66 1.53 0.36 -7.99
CA HIS A 66 0.40 -0.01 -8.82
C HIS A 66 -0.84 0.77 -8.39
N ILE A 67 -1.49 1.43 -9.33
CA ILE A 67 -2.78 2.10 -9.15
C ILE A 67 -3.74 1.35 -10.08
N SER A 68 -4.62 0.53 -9.52
CA SER A 68 -5.44 -0.43 -10.28
C SER A 68 -6.78 -0.72 -9.59
N CYS A 69 -7.67 -1.44 -10.28
CA CYS A 69 -8.91 -1.88 -9.65
C CYS A 69 -8.65 -2.99 -8.62
N LEU A 70 -9.26 -2.88 -7.44
CA LEU A 70 -9.29 -3.92 -6.44
C LEU A 70 -10.10 -5.11 -6.96
N ARG A 71 -9.63 -6.34 -6.70
CA ARG A 71 -10.37 -7.53 -7.10
C ARG A 71 -11.69 -7.63 -6.29
N PRO A 72 -12.81 -8.04 -6.92
CA PRO A 72 -14.10 -8.12 -6.23
C PRO A 72 -14.11 -9.06 -5.02
N ASP A 73 -13.40 -10.19 -5.10
CA ASP A 73 -13.28 -11.15 -4.00
C ASP A 73 -12.51 -10.57 -2.80
N VAL A 74 -11.43 -9.82 -3.07
CA VAL A 74 -10.68 -9.11 -2.04
C VAL A 74 -11.53 -8.01 -1.40
N ARG A 75 -12.27 -7.22 -2.19
CA ARG A 75 -13.20 -6.20 -1.67
C ARG A 75 -14.23 -6.81 -0.72
N ALA A 76 -14.88 -7.89 -1.15
CA ALA A 76 -15.88 -8.58 -0.34
C ALA A 76 -15.30 -9.12 0.98
N GLN A 77 -14.07 -9.66 0.97
CA GLN A 77 -13.40 -10.12 2.18
C GLN A 77 -13.07 -8.95 3.13
N LEU A 78 -12.53 -7.84 2.60
CA LEU A 78 -12.23 -6.65 3.40
C LEU A 78 -13.50 -6.02 4.00
N ASP A 79 -14.63 -6.04 3.27
CA ASP A 79 -15.92 -5.59 3.79
C ASP A 79 -16.44 -6.48 4.91
N LYS A 80 -16.35 -7.80 4.73
CA LYS A 80 -16.76 -8.78 5.73
C LYS A 80 -15.98 -8.61 7.04
N ASP A 81 -14.67 -8.40 6.95
CA ASP A 81 -13.79 -8.30 8.11
C ASP A 81 -13.61 -6.86 8.61
N ALA A 82 -14.34 -5.89 8.05
CA ALA A 82 -14.15 -4.47 8.36
C ALA A 82 -14.20 -4.18 9.86
N ALA A 83 -15.08 -4.84 10.62
CA ALA A 83 -15.18 -4.67 12.07
C ALA A 83 -13.93 -5.19 12.84
N ALA A 84 -13.23 -6.18 12.31
CA ALA A 84 -12.02 -6.76 12.92
C ALA A 84 -10.76 -5.95 12.59
N ILE A 85 -10.74 -5.21 11.48
CA ILE A 85 -9.62 -4.34 11.13
C ILE A 85 -9.59 -3.16 12.10
N SER A 86 -8.53 -3.05 12.89
CA SER A 86 -8.35 -2.02 13.92
C SER A 86 -7.30 -0.99 13.51
N SER A 87 -7.03 0.03 14.34
CA SER A 87 -5.90 0.94 14.15
C SER A 87 -4.54 0.32 14.53
N ARG A 88 -4.48 -0.98 14.84
CA ARG A 88 -3.23 -1.73 15.05
C ARG A 88 -3.06 -2.74 13.92
N TRP A 89 -1.80 -3.00 13.55
CA TRP A 89 -1.48 -4.10 12.65
C TRP A 89 -1.83 -5.42 13.31
N LEU A 90 -2.80 -6.13 12.72
CA LEU A 90 -3.22 -7.46 13.15
C LEU A 90 -3.39 -8.36 11.94
N PRO A 91 -3.23 -9.69 12.07
CA PRO A 91 -3.54 -10.61 10.99
C PRO A 91 -4.97 -10.41 10.48
N LEU A 92 -5.13 -10.29 9.16
CA LEU A 92 -6.42 -10.27 8.50
C LEU A 92 -7.01 -11.69 8.55
N PRO A 93 -8.23 -11.88 9.11
CA PRO A 93 -8.86 -13.19 9.17
C PRO A 93 -8.94 -13.87 7.79
N GLY A 94 -8.36 -15.07 7.67
CA GLY A 94 -8.34 -15.82 6.41
C GLY A 94 -7.34 -15.33 5.35
N GLY A 95 -6.64 -14.22 5.60
CA GLY A 95 -5.67 -13.65 4.67
C GLY A 95 -6.28 -13.20 3.35
N LEU A 96 -5.44 -13.00 2.34
CA LEU A 96 -5.87 -12.71 0.97
C LEU A 96 -5.14 -13.65 0.00
N GLN A 97 -5.90 -14.29 -0.90
CA GLN A 97 -5.35 -15.17 -1.94
C GLN A 97 -4.43 -16.29 -1.39
N GLY A 98 -4.74 -16.81 -0.20
CA GLY A 98 -3.95 -17.88 0.44
C GLY A 98 -2.65 -17.40 1.10
N HIS A 99 -2.44 -16.08 1.20
CA HIS A 99 -1.32 -15.49 1.91
C HIS A 99 -1.79 -14.77 3.17
N GLU A 100 -0.96 -14.80 4.20
CA GLU A 100 -1.18 -14.02 5.41
C GLU A 100 -0.93 -12.54 5.13
N TYR A 101 -1.84 -11.70 5.60
CA TYR A 101 -1.71 -10.24 5.54
C TYR A 101 -1.89 -9.67 6.94
N LEU A 102 -1.10 -8.65 7.28
CA LEU A 102 -1.45 -7.76 8.38
C LEU A 102 -2.33 -6.63 7.82
N ALA A 103 -3.39 -6.28 8.53
CA ALA A 103 -4.27 -5.19 8.20
C ALA A 103 -4.27 -4.15 9.31
N ARG A 104 -4.33 -2.87 8.91
CA ARG A 104 -4.49 -1.72 9.78
C ARG A 104 -5.46 -0.74 9.10
N ARG A 105 -6.42 -0.22 9.86
CA ARG A 105 -7.25 0.91 9.46
C ARG A 105 -6.43 2.19 9.61
N VAL A 106 -6.44 3.00 8.55
CA VAL A 106 -5.77 4.30 8.50
C VAL A 106 -6.78 5.32 8.01
N THR A 107 -6.88 6.46 8.69
CA THR A 107 -7.69 7.60 8.23
C THR A 107 -6.97 8.39 7.15
N GLU A 108 -7.70 9.20 6.38
CA GLU A 108 -7.10 10.09 5.38
C GLU A 108 -6.08 11.05 6.00
N ALA A 109 -6.40 11.61 7.19
CA ALA A 109 -5.51 12.51 7.90
C ALA A 109 -4.21 11.81 8.36
N GLU A 110 -4.30 10.57 8.86
CA GLU A 110 -3.12 9.78 9.20
C GLU A 110 -2.28 9.46 7.97
N LEU A 111 -2.92 9.05 6.86
CA LEU A 111 -2.23 8.71 5.62
C LEU A 111 -1.56 9.94 5.00
N ALA A 112 -2.16 11.13 5.10
CA ALA A 112 -1.54 12.36 4.63
C ALA A 112 -0.28 12.74 5.42
N GLN A 113 -0.20 12.33 6.70
CA GLN A 113 0.91 12.67 7.61
C GLN A 113 2.02 11.62 7.64
N ARG A 114 1.69 10.34 7.59
CA ARG A 114 2.64 9.22 7.74
C ARG A 114 2.50 8.24 6.59
N SER A 115 3.63 7.81 6.03
CA SER A 115 3.64 6.79 4.99
C SER A 115 3.36 5.41 5.58
N PRO A 116 2.74 4.48 4.83
CA PRO A 116 2.60 3.09 5.26
C PRO A 116 3.93 2.41 5.59
N PHE A 117 5.04 2.83 4.98
CA PHE A 117 6.38 2.32 5.30
C PHE A 117 6.83 2.71 6.70
N LEU A 118 6.62 3.97 7.11
CA LEU A 118 6.92 4.43 8.46
C LEU A 118 6.02 3.75 9.49
N MET A 119 4.71 3.65 9.21
CA MET A 119 3.77 2.93 10.07
C MET A 119 4.21 1.47 10.27
N LEU A 120 4.51 0.76 9.19
CA LEU A 120 4.98 -0.63 9.25
C LEU A 120 6.28 -0.75 10.07
N ALA A 121 7.27 0.10 9.78
CA ALA A 121 8.58 0.02 10.40
C ALA A 121 8.58 0.36 11.90
N GLU A 122 7.67 1.21 12.35
CA GLU A 122 7.59 1.66 13.74
C GLU A 122 6.68 0.77 14.59
N GLU A 123 5.71 0.10 13.98
CA GLU A 123 4.61 -0.54 14.72
C GLU A 123 4.60 -2.07 14.61
N VAL A 124 5.28 -2.65 13.61
CA VAL A 124 5.40 -4.10 13.43
C VAL A 124 6.80 -4.56 13.85
N PRO A 125 6.92 -5.49 14.83
CA PRO A 125 8.21 -6.02 15.25
C PRO A 125 9.05 -6.52 14.07
N GLU A 126 10.35 -6.23 14.09
CA GLU A 126 11.34 -6.66 13.09
C GLU A 126 11.14 -6.11 11.66
N ALA A 127 9.98 -5.52 11.34
CA ALA A 127 9.68 -5.04 9.99
C ALA A 127 10.62 -3.93 9.52
N ARG A 128 11.17 -3.12 10.44
CA ARG A 128 12.19 -2.12 10.11
C ARG A 128 13.45 -2.73 9.46
N GLN A 129 13.82 -3.96 9.86
CA GLN A 129 15.01 -4.66 9.37
C GLN A 129 14.73 -5.52 8.13
N HIS A 130 13.46 -5.70 7.77
CA HIS A 130 13.00 -6.63 6.72
C HIS A 130 12.10 -5.98 5.66
N GLN A 131 12.27 -4.67 5.43
CA GLN A 131 11.48 -3.91 4.43
C GLN A 131 11.59 -4.49 3.02
N GLU A 132 12.68 -5.19 2.68
CA GLU A 132 12.88 -5.85 1.39
C GLU A 132 11.88 -6.98 1.11
N ARG A 133 11.27 -7.53 2.16
CA ARG A 133 10.26 -8.60 2.09
C ARG A 133 8.83 -8.04 2.07
N ALA A 134 8.65 -6.78 2.43
CA ALA A 134 7.35 -6.18 2.54
C ALA A 134 6.67 -6.04 1.17
N THR A 135 5.43 -6.50 1.09
CA THR A 135 4.46 -6.15 0.04
C THR A 135 3.33 -5.42 0.74
N LEU A 136 2.96 -4.23 0.23
CA LEU A 136 1.94 -3.36 0.83
C LEU A 136 0.83 -3.11 -0.19
N GLY A 137 -0.42 -3.07 0.29
CA GLY A 137 -1.64 -3.01 -0.53
C GLY A 137 -2.83 -2.42 0.22
#